data_AF-A0A9E3PZC3-F1
#
_entry.id   AF-A0A9E3PZC3-F1
#
_cell.length_a   1.000
_cell.length_b   1.000
_cell.length_c   1.000
_cell.angle_alpha   90.00
_cell.angle_beta   90.00
_cell.angle_gamma   90.00
#
_symmetry.space_group_name_H-M   'P 1'
#
loop_
_entity.id
_entity.type
_entity.pdbx_description
1 polymer ?
#
loop_
_entity_poly.entity_id
_entity_poly.type
_entity_poly.pdbx_seq_one_letter_code
_entity_poly.pdbx_strand_id
1 'polypeptide(L)'
;MLRILFVLFGFIALVVVGLMVLAAGAIALGIVVGTRRLRARLAAFKFARLRDTDPADPLDAAWTRAAHEADWAVSRIATARSSCARLIALADADPLAADAVDWANVVRRRVPDLVAACLDECADATPAERRSNLEDLVDSLEKIGAEAERRRDRFRGAKVSAFHVQRAYVDARTRQDPLG
;
A
#
# COMPACT_ATOMS: atom_id res chain seq x y z
N MET A 1 70.70 -9.55 8.17
CA MET A 1 69.66 -8.54 8.50
C MET A 1 68.91 -8.01 7.28
N LEU A 2 69.57 -7.76 6.14
CA LEU A 2 68.90 -7.25 4.92
C LEU A 2 67.76 -8.14 4.38
N ARG A 3 67.93 -9.46 4.38
CA ARG A 3 66.91 -10.42 3.88
C ARG A 3 65.61 -10.43 4.70
N ILE A 4 65.70 -10.22 6.01
CA ILE A 4 64.52 -10.20 6.90
C ILE A 4 63.69 -8.92 6.66
N LEU A 5 64.36 -7.79 6.39
CA LEU A 5 63.71 -6.53 6.02
C LEU A 5 62.95 -6.63 4.69
N PHE A 6 63.50 -7.33 3.69
CA PHE A 6 62.81 -7.53 2.40
C PHE A 6 61.54 -8.38 2.53
N VAL A 7 61.58 -9.45 3.35
CA VAL A 7 60.40 -10.30 3.60
C VAL A 7 59.32 -9.55 4.36
N LEU A 8 59.71 -8.75 5.37
CA LEU A 8 58.77 -7.94 6.15
C LEU A 8 58.09 -6.87 5.26
N PHE A 9 58.86 -6.22 4.38
CA PHE A 9 58.33 -5.21 3.46
C PHE A 9 57.36 -5.83 2.43
N GLY A 10 57.69 -7.00 1.90
CA GLY A 10 56.80 -7.75 1.00
C GLY A 10 55.47 -8.14 1.66
N PHE A 11 55.51 -8.56 2.92
CA PHE A 11 54.29 -8.91 3.68
C PHE A 11 53.41 -7.69 3.95
N ILE A 12 54.00 -6.55 4.35
CA ILE A 12 53.28 -5.30 4.58
C ILE A 12 52.61 -4.83 3.28
N ALA A 13 53.32 -4.86 2.15
CA ALA A 13 52.76 -4.49 0.86
C ALA A 13 51.55 -5.38 0.48
N LEU A 14 51.62 -6.68 0.75
CA LEU A 14 50.54 -7.62 0.44
C LEU A 14 49.30 -7.39 1.32
N VAL A 15 49.49 -7.06 2.60
CA VAL A 15 48.40 -6.68 3.52
C VAL A 15 47.72 -5.39 3.05
N VAL A 16 48.48 -4.38 2.64
CA VAL A 16 47.94 -3.10 2.15
C VAL A 16 47.11 -3.31 0.88
N VAL A 17 47.60 -4.13 -0.06
CA VAL A 17 46.85 -4.46 -1.28
C VAL A 17 45.56 -5.22 -0.96
N GLY A 18 45.61 -6.18 -0.03
CA GLY A 18 44.43 -6.92 0.42
C GLY A 18 43.36 -6.03 1.05
N LEU A 19 43.77 -5.07 1.89
CA LEU A 19 42.86 -4.10 2.51
C LEU A 19 42.23 -3.15 1.49
N MET A 20 42.99 -2.71 0.49
CA MET A 20 42.48 -1.85 -0.60
C MET A 20 41.41 -2.57 -1.45
N VAL A 21 41.61 -3.85 -1.75
CA VAL A 21 40.65 -4.66 -2.53
C VAL A 21 39.34 -4.86 -1.74
N LEU A 22 39.43 -5.14 -0.44
CA LEU A 22 38.26 -5.28 0.43
C LEU A 22 37.47 -3.96 0.56
N ALA A 23 38.17 -2.83 0.71
CA ALA A 23 37.55 -1.52 0.77
C ALA A 23 36.83 -1.16 -0.55
N ALA A 24 37.46 -1.44 -1.69
CA ALA A 24 36.86 -1.24 -3.01
C ALA A 24 35.60 -2.10 -3.21
N GLY A 25 35.62 -3.36 -2.76
CA GLY A 25 34.47 -4.26 -2.81
C GLY A 25 33.28 -3.75 -1.98
N ALA A 26 33.53 -3.25 -0.77
CA ALA A 26 32.48 -2.71 0.10
C ALA A 26 31.83 -1.43 -0.47
N ILE A 27 32.64 -0.55 -1.08
CA ILE A 27 32.14 0.68 -1.73
C ILE A 27 31.28 0.33 -2.95
N ALA A 28 31.72 -0.61 -3.79
CA ALA A 28 30.96 -1.06 -4.95
C ALA A 28 29.60 -1.66 -4.55
N LEU A 29 29.57 -2.48 -3.49
CA LEU A 29 28.32 -3.05 -2.97
C LEU A 29 27.38 -1.97 -2.44
N GLY A 30 27.91 -0.99 -1.69
CA GLY A 30 27.14 0.14 -1.16
C GLY A 30 26.48 0.99 -2.24
N ILE A 31 27.21 1.26 -3.33
CA ILE A 31 26.70 2.04 -4.47
C ILE A 31 25.58 1.26 -5.20
N VAL A 32 25.73 -0.04 -5.42
CA VAL A 32 24.70 -0.86 -6.09
C VAL A 32 23.41 -0.98 -5.27
N VAL A 33 23.53 -1.15 -3.95
CA VAL A 33 22.37 -1.22 -3.05
C VAL A 33 21.70 0.15 -2.90
N GLY A 34 22.49 1.22 -2.79
CA GLY A 34 22.00 2.60 -2.70
C GLY A 34 21.23 3.03 -3.94
N THR A 35 21.77 2.75 -5.13
CA THR A 35 21.14 3.12 -6.42
C THR A 35 19.85 2.36 -6.68
N ARG A 36 19.74 1.08 -6.29
CA ARG A 36 18.48 0.32 -6.38
C ARG A 36 17.40 0.90 -5.48
N ARG A 37 17.73 1.26 -4.23
CA ARG A 37 16.77 1.89 -3.29
C ARG A 37 16.35 3.28 -3.75
N LEU A 38 17.28 4.05 -4.30
CA LEU A 38 17.01 5.40 -4.79
C LEU A 38 16.12 5.37 -6.04
N ARG A 39 16.35 4.42 -6.97
CA ARG A 39 15.47 4.21 -8.13
C ARG A 39 14.06 3.81 -7.74
N ALA A 40 13.90 2.92 -6.74
CA ALA A 40 12.58 2.54 -6.24
C ALA A 40 11.82 3.74 -5.65
N ARG A 41 12.51 4.60 -4.88
CA ARG A 41 11.92 5.82 -4.33
C ARG A 41 11.58 6.86 -5.41
N LEU A 42 12.46 7.04 -6.39
CA LEU A 42 12.22 7.97 -7.50
C LEU A 42 11.10 7.49 -8.42
N ALA A 43 10.97 6.17 -8.64
CA ALA A 43 9.84 5.60 -9.36
C ALA A 43 8.53 5.88 -8.62
N ALA A 44 8.47 5.59 -7.31
CA ALA A 44 7.30 5.89 -6.49
C ALA A 44 6.93 7.39 -6.53
N PHE A 45 7.94 8.27 -6.47
CA PHE A 45 7.72 9.71 -6.53
C PHE A 45 7.26 10.19 -7.92
N LYS A 46 7.80 9.60 -9.00
CA LYS A 46 7.41 9.91 -10.38
C LYS A 46 5.97 9.45 -10.66
N PHE A 47 5.56 8.29 -10.15
CA PHE A 47 4.17 7.82 -10.24
C PHE A 47 3.21 8.67 -9.41
N ALA A 48 3.62 9.12 -8.22
CA ALA A 48 2.84 10.06 -7.42
C ALA A 48 2.61 11.40 -8.14
N ARG A 49 3.66 11.94 -8.79
CA ARG A 49 3.57 13.22 -9.50
C ARG A 49 2.72 13.16 -10.77
N LEU A 50 2.70 12.02 -11.45
CA LEU A 50 1.84 11.82 -12.63
C LEU A 50 0.36 11.67 -12.26
N ARG A 51 0.04 11.31 -11.01
CA ARG A 51 -1.32 11.19 -10.49
C ARG A 51 -1.92 12.55 -10.08
N ASP A 52 -1.09 13.57 -9.88
CA ASP A 52 -1.48 14.88 -9.35
C ASP A 52 -1.88 15.89 -10.44
N THR A 53 -2.04 15.45 -11.70
CA THR A 53 -2.26 16.34 -12.86
C THR A 53 -3.58 16.12 -13.60
N ASP A 54 -4.58 15.47 -12.98
CA ASP A 54 -5.89 15.20 -13.62
C ASP A 54 -6.98 16.17 -13.10
N PRO A 55 -7.91 16.65 -13.95
CA PRO A 55 -8.97 17.57 -13.59
C PRO A 55 -10.05 16.83 -12.80
N ALA A 56 -10.13 17.07 -11.48
CA ALA A 56 -11.05 16.43 -10.53
C ALA A 56 -11.05 14.89 -10.60
N ASP A 57 -10.40 14.23 -9.63
CA ASP A 57 -10.33 12.75 -9.53
C ASP A 57 -11.71 12.11 -9.83
N PRO A 58 -11.85 11.35 -10.95
CA PRO A 58 -13.12 10.76 -11.36
C PRO A 58 -13.78 9.93 -10.27
N LEU A 59 -12.98 9.33 -9.38
CA LEU A 59 -13.48 8.59 -8.22
C LEU A 59 -14.20 9.50 -7.22
N ASP A 60 -13.61 10.63 -6.88
CA ASP A 60 -14.20 11.58 -5.93
C ASP A 60 -15.46 12.25 -6.50
N ALA A 61 -15.47 12.53 -7.81
CA ALA A 61 -16.65 13.02 -8.51
C ALA A 61 -17.79 11.98 -8.46
N ALA A 62 -17.50 10.70 -8.72
CA ALA A 62 -18.48 9.62 -8.67
C ALA A 62 -19.09 9.46 -7.26
N TRP A 63 -18.27 9.49 -6.21
CA TRP A 63 -18.78 9.44 -4.83
C TRP A 63 -19.69 10.61 -4.49
N THR A 64 -19.29 11.81 -4.89
CA THR A 64 -20.08 13.04 -4.66
C THR A 64 -21.41 12.97 -5.39
N ARG A 65 -21.39 12.49 -6.64
CA ARG A 65 -22.60 12.36 -7.45
C ARG A 65 -23.54 11.30 -6.90
N ALA A 66 -23.03 10.13 -6.52
CA ALA A 66 -23.86 9.09 -5.89
C ALA A 66 -24.53 9.59 -4.60
N ALA A 67 -23.79 10.33 -3.77
CA ALA A 67 -24.32 10.91 -2.53
C ALA A 67 -25.36 12.01 -2.78
N HIS A 68 -25.23 12.77 -3.88
CA HIS A 68 -26.21 13.78 -4.27
C HIS A 68 -27.51 13.15 -4.78
N GLU A 69 -27.40 12.12 -5.63
CA GLU A 69 -28.54 11.48 -6.28
C GLU A 69 -29.33 10.59 -5.30
N ALA A 70 -28.63 9.97 -4.32
CA ALA A 70 -29.19 9.17 -3.24
C ALA A 70 -29.01 9.85 -1.87
N ASP A 71 -29.59 11.04 -1.71
CA ASP A 71 -29.46 11.89 -0.50
C ASP A 71 -29.89 11.20 0.80
N TRP A 72 -30.87 10.29 0.73
CA TRP A 72 -31.31 9.45 1.86
C TRP A 72 -30.25 8.46 2.35
N ALA A 73 -29.25 8.13 1.51
CA ALA A 73 -28.23 7.11 1.77
C ALA A 73 -26.82 7.68 1.97
N VAL A 74 -26.68 9.00 2.16
CA VAL A 74 -25.38 9.68 2.28
C VAL A 74 -24.47 9.03 3.32
N SER A 75 -24.98 8.66 4.50
CA SER A 75 -24.19 8.00 5.55
C SER A 75 -23.65 6.62 5.15
N ARG A 76 -24.44 5.86 4.39
CA ARG A 76 -24.06 4.54 3.86
C ARG A 76 -22.94 4.68 2.83
N ILE A 77 -23.13 5.62 1.88
CA ILE A 77 -22.14 5.94 0.85
C ILE A 77 -20.84 6.48 1.48
N ALA A 78 -20.92 7.36 2.48
CA ALA A 78 -19.75 7.90 3.17
C ALA A 78 -18.95 6.81 3.90
N THR A 79 -19.64 5.82 4.48
CA THR A 79 -19.00 4.66 5.10
C THR A 79 -18.26 3.82 4.07
N ALA A 80 -18.91 3.50 2.94
CA ALA A 80 -18.29 2.75 1.85
C ALA A 80 -17.07 3.48 1.25
N ARG A 81 -17.20 4.79 1.00
CA ARG A 81 -16.12 5.67 0.52
C ARG A 81 -14.94 5.65 1.48
N SER A 82 -15.20 5.77 2.79
CA SER A 82 -14.16 5.79 3.81
C SER A 82 -13.38 4.46 3.87
N SER A 83 -14.07 3.32 3.76
CA SER A 83 -13.42 2.00 3.70
C SER A 83 -12.54 1.85 2.47
N CYS A 84 -13.04 2.30 1.30
CA CYS A 84 -12.28 2.31 0.06
C CYS A 84 -11.05 3.22 0.13
N ALA A 85 -11.20 4.44 0.67
CA ALA A 85 -10.13 5.40 0.82
C ALA A 85 -9.01 4.86 1.73
N ARG A 86 -9.35 4.17 2.82
CA ARG A 86 -8.36 3.54 3.72
C ARG A 86 -7.58 2.43 3.02
N LEU A 87 -8.21 1.64 2.14
CA LEU A 87 -7.51 0.64 1.34
C LEU A 87 -6.62 1.29 0.28
N ILE A 88 -7.11 2.31 -0.42
CA ILE A 88 -6.33 3.08 -1.40
C ILE A 88 -5.09 3.67 -0.74
N ALA A 89 -5.23 4.30 0.42
CA ALA A 89 -4.11 4.85 1.17
C ALA A 89 -3.10 3.77 1.57
N LEU A 90 -3.57 2.56 1.91
CA LEU A 90 -2.70 1.42 2.19
C LEU A 90 -1.90 1.00 0.95
N ALA A 91 -2.56 0.86 -0.19
CA ALA A 91 -1.94 0.50 -1.47
C ALA A 91 -0.91 1.55 -1.92
N ASP A 92 -1.24 2.83 -1.71
CA ASP A 92 -0.36 3.95 -2.06
C ASP A 92 0.87 4.02 -1.16
N ALA A 93 0.73 3.63 0.12
CA ALA A 93 1.83 3.60 1.08
C ALA A 93 2.75 2.37 0.94
N ASP A 94 2.21 1.23 0.52
CA ASP A 94 2.94 -0.04 0.40
C ASP A 94 2.70 -0.68 -0.99
N PRO A 95 3.49 -0.31 -2.02
CA PRO A 95 3.33 -0.86 -3.37
C PRO A 95 3.61 -2.36 -3.49
N LEU A 96 4.18 -2.99 -2.46
CA LEU A 96 4.40 -4.44 -2.42
C LEU A 96 3.18 -5.20 -1.89
N ALA A 97 2.17 -4.49 -1.38
CA ALA A 97 0.89 -5.05 -1.00
C ALA A 97 0.04 -5.36 -2.25
N ALA A 98 0.47 -6.33 -3.07
CA ALA A 98 -0.12 -6.63 -4.38
C ALA A 98 -1.66 -6.71 -4.34
N ASP A 99 -2.21 -7.49 -3.40
CA ASP A 99 -3.66 -7.61 -3.22
C ASP A 99 -4.38 -6.27 -2.93
N ALA A 100 -3.74 -5.37 -2.17
CA ALA A 100 -4.30 -4.07 -1.85
C ALA A 100 -4.21 -3.13 -3.06
N VAL A 101 -3.10 -3.19 -3.81
CA VAL A 101 -2.88 -2.40 -5.04
C VAL A 101 -3.88 -2.80 -6.13
N ASP A 102 -4.03 -4.09 -6.39
CA ASP A 102 -4.97 -4.59 -7.38
C ASP A 102 -6.39 -4.17 -7.04
N TRP A 103 -6.78 -4.29 -5.78
CA TRP A 103 -8.14 -3.91 -5.37
C TRP A 103 -8.34 -2.39 -5.34
N ALA A 104 -7.33 -1.61 -4.97
CA ALA A 104 -7.38 -0.15 -5.11
C ALA A 104 -7.59 0.28 -6.57
N ASN A 105 -6.95 -0.40 -7.52
CA ASN A 105 -7.15 -0.14 -8.95
C ASN A 105 -8.55 -0.54 -9.42
N VAL A 106 -9.09 -1.65 -8.91
CA VAL A 106 -10.50 -2.02 -9.18
C VAL A 106 -11.44 -0.95 -8.65
N VAL A 107 -11.25 -0.45 -7.44
CA VAL A 107 -12.10 0.62 -6.87
C VAL A 107 -12.05 1.89 -7.73
N ARG A 108 -10.84 2.35 -8.08
CA ARG A 108 -10.63 3.56 -8.89
C ARG A 108 -11.33 3.50 -10.24
N ARG A 109 -11.39 2.32 -10.86
CA ARG A 109 -12.08 2.13 -12.14
C ARG A 109 -13.57 1.87 -11.98
N ARG A 110 -13.92 0.92 -11.12
CA ARG A 110 -15.26 0.32 -11.10
C ARG A 110 -16.30 1.18 -10.41
N VAL A 111 -15.93 1.98 -9.41
CA VAL A 111 -16.88 2.87 -8.73
C VAL A 111 -17.39 3.95 -9.70
N PRO A 112 -16.54 4.69 -10.43
CA PRO A 112 -17.00 5.59 -11.49
C PRO A 112 -17.89 4.91 -12.53
N ASP A 113 -17.49 3.75 -13.04
CA ASP A 113 -18.25 3.02 -14.06
C ASP A 113 -19.65 2.62 -13.56
N LEU A 114 -19.76 2.14 -12.32
CA LEU A 114 -21.04 1.73 -11.73
C LEU A 114 -21.96 2.93 -11.50
N VAL A 115 -21.42 4.05 -11.01
CA VAL A 115 -22.20 5.27 -10.81
C VAL A 115 -22.68 5.80 -12.17
N ALA A 116 -21.81 5.87 -13.18
CA ALA A 116 -22.18 6.32 -14.52
C ALA A 116 -23.29 5.44 -15.12
N ALA A 117 -23.11 4.11 -15.11
CA ALA A 117 -24.10 3.18 -15.66
C ALA A 117 -25.46 3.28 -14.96
N CYS A 118 -25.48 3.38 -13.62
CA CYS A 118 -26.74 3.55 -12.88
C CYS A 118 -27.44 4.86 -13.24
N LEU A 119 -26.68 5.96 -13.42
CA LEU A 119 -27.27 7.24 -13.77
C LEU A 119 -27.76 7.29 -15.21
N ASP A 120 -27.09 6.59 -16.13
CA ASP A 120 -27.57 6.41 -17.50
C ASP A 120 -28.90 5.63 -17.50
N GLU A 121 -29.02 4.56 -16.70
CA GLU A 121 -30.29 3.84 -16.51
C GLU A 121 -31.38 4.71 -15.87
N CYS A 122 -31.00 5.67 -15.02
CA CYS A 122 -31.94 6.59 -14.38
C CYS A 122 -32.43 7.72 -15.30
N ALA A 123 -31.79 7.95 -16.45
CA ALA A 123 -32.10 9.09 -17.32
C ALA A 123 -33.53 9.01 -17.90
N ASP A 124 -33.97 7.80 -18.26
CA ASP A 124 -35.28 7.52 -18.84
C ASP A 124 -36.24 6.79 -17.88
N ALA A 125 -35.82 6.62 -16.61
CA ALA A 125 -36.57 5.88 -15.61
C ALA A 125 -37.70 6.70 -14.98
N THR A 126 -38.80 6.03 -14.63
CA THR A 126 -39.82 6.63 -13.76
C THR A 126 -39.25 6.93 -12.37
N PRO A 127 -39.88 7.81 -11.56
CA PRO A 127 -39.39 8.10 -10.21
C PRO A 127 -39.25 6.87 -9.30
N ALA A 128 -40.14 5.87 -9.46
CA ALA A 128 -40.09 4.63 -8.69
C ALA A 128 -38.92 3.73 -9.13
N GLU A 129 -38.70 3.58 -10.43
CA GLU A 129 -37.57 2.84 -10.98
C GLU A 129 -36.24 3.51 -10.63
N ARG A 130 -36.14 4.83 -10.78
CA ARG A 130 -34.96 5.61 -10.36
C ARG A 130 -34.64 5.38 -8.89
N ARG A 131 -35.66 5.37 -8.03
CA ARG A 131 -35.47 5.06 -6.60
C ARG A 131 -34.92 3.65 -6.38
N SER A 132 -35.45 2.66 -7.10
CA SER A 132 -34.97 1.27 -7.04
C SER A 132 -33.51 1.16 -7.52
N ASN A 133 -33.19 1.72 -8.68
CA ASN A 133 -31.85 1.68 -9.28
C ASN A 133 -30.81 2.32 -8.35
N LEU A 134 -31.14 3.45 -7.73
CA LEU A 134 -30.26 4.11 -6.78
C LEU A 134 -30.07 3.31 -5.49
N GLU A 135 -31.08 2.57 -5.03
CA GLU A 135 -30.94 1.65 -3.89
C GLU A 135 -29.99 0.49 -4.25
N ASP A 136 -30.12 -0.10 -5.43
CA ASP A 136 -29.23 -1.15 -5.92
C ASP A 136 -27.78 -0.67 -6.10
N LEU A 137 -27.60 0.59 -6.54
CA LEU A 137 -26.29 1.25 -6.57
C LEU A 137 -25.71 1.38 -5.16
N VAL A 138 -26.47 1.87 -4.19
CA VAL A 138 -26.02 2.03 -2.81
C VAL A 138 -25.59 0.67 -2.23
N ASP A 139 -26.40 -0.36 -2.41
CA ASP A 139 -26.07 -1.73 -1.97
C ASP A 139 -24.78 -2.25 -2.61
N SER A 140 -24.57 -1.95 -3.90
CA SER A 140 -23.36 -2.32 -4.62
C SER A 140 -22.12 -1.58 -4.08
N LEU A 141 -22.25 -0.28 -3.80
CA LEU A 141 -21.18 0.53 -3.20
C LEU A 141 -20.84 0.04 -1.79
N GLU A 142 -21.83 -0.33 -0.98
CA GLU A 142 -21.61 -0.92 0.35
C GLU A 142 -20.87 -2.26 0.27
N LYS A 143 -21.24 -3.13 -0.67
CA LYS A 143 -20.51 -4.39 -0.91
C LYS A 143 -19.05 -4.15 -1.29
N ILE A 144 -18.78 -3.15 -2.12
CA ILE A 144 -17.40 -2.73 -2.47
C ILE A 144 -16.66 -2.23 -1.23
N GLY A 145 -17.29 -1.35 -0.43
CA GLY A 145 -16.72 -0.83 0.80
C GLY A 145 -16.41 -1.92 1.83
N ALA A 146 -17.33 -2.88 2.00
CA ALA A 146 -17.15 -4.03 2.88
C ALA A 146 -16.00 -4.93 2.42
N GLU A 147 -15.89 -5.20 1.11
CA GLU A 147 -14.77 -5.98 0.58
C GLU A 147 -13.44 -5.23 0.71
N ALA A 148 -13.44 -3.90 0.54
CA ALA A 148 -12.25 -3.08 0.75
C ALA A 148 -11.75 -3.18 2.21
N GLU A 149 -12.66 -3.12 3.19
CA GLU A 149 -12.31 -3.30 4.60
C GLU A 149 -11.77 -4.72 4.87
N ARG A 150 -12.44 -5.77 4.35
CA ARG A 150 -11.97 -7.17 4.46
C ARG A 150 -10.57 -7.36 3.89
N ARG A 151 -10.28 -6.79 2.72
CA ARG A 151 -8.94 -6.81 2.09
C ARG A 151 -7.91 -6.13 2.99
N ARG A 152 -8.24 -4.97 3.53
CA ARG A 152 -7.36 -4.22 4.44
C ARG A 152 -7.04 -5.01 5.70
N ASP A 153 -8.03 -5.68 6.27
CA ASP A 153 -7.85 -6.46 7.49
C ASP A 153 -7.05 -7.74 7.24
N ARG A 154 -7.22 -8.40 6.09
CA ARG A 154 -6.31 -9.51 5.67
C ARG A 154 -4.87 -9.05 5.60
N PHE A 155 -4.61 -7.89 4.99
CA PHE A 155 -3.27 -7.33 4.91
C PHE A 155 -2.68 -7.02 6.29
N ARG A 156 -3.49 -6.45 7.20
CA ARG A 156 -3.06 -6.18 8.58
C ARG A 156 -2.79 -7.47 9.35
N GLY A 157 -3.63 -8.49 9.20
CA GLY A 157 -3.46 -9.79 9.84
C GLY A 157 -2.21 -10.54 9.38
N ALA A 158 -1.79 -10.34 8.13
CA ALA A 158 -0.55 -10.92 7.60
C ALA A 158 0.72 -10.23 8.15
N LYS A 159 0.63 -8.99 8.64
CA LYS A 159 1.78 -8.31 9.28
C LYS A 159 1.86 -8.75 10.74
N VAL A 160 2.89 -9.52 11.09
CA VAL A 160 3.23 -9.78 12.50
C VAL A 160 3.55 -8.46 13.17
N SER A 161 2.63 -7.98 14.00
CA SER A 161 2.80 -6.74 14.72
C SER A 161 3.97 -6.87 15.71
N ALA A 162 4.87 -5.88 15.74
CA ALA A 162 5.91 -5.80 16.76
C ALA A 162 5.31 -5.84 18.18
N PHE A 163 4.10 -5.30 18.33
CA PHE A 163 3.34 -5.38 19.58
C PHE A 163 2.86 -6.80 19.90
N HIS A 164 2.49 -7.58 18.89
CA HIS A 164 2.15 -9.00 19.07
C HIS A 164 3.37 -9.80 19.52
N VAL A 165 4.55 -9.54 18.96
CA VAL A 165 5.82 -10.16 19.40
C VAL A 165 6.16 -9.78 20.84
N GLN A 166 6.06 -8.50 21.17
CA GLN A 166 6.30 -8.01 22.54
C GLN A 166 5.33 -8.62 23.55
N ARG A 167 4.04 -8.69 23.20
CA ARG A 167 3.03 -9.34 24.04
C ARG A 167 3.32 -10.82 24.22
N ALA A 168 3.61 -11.55 23.14
CA ALA A 168 3.97 -12.97 23.22
C ALA A 168 5.22 -13.20 24.08
N TYR A 169 6.22 -12.33 23.97
CA TYR A 169 7.41 -12.37 24.81
C TYR A 169 7.11 -12.11 26.29
N VAL A 170 6.25 -11.13 26.60
CA VAL A 170 5.82 -10.85 27.97
C VAL A 170 4.99 -12.01 28.51
N ASP A 171 3.98 -12.50 27.78
CA ASP A 171 3.12 -13.63 28.17
C ASP A 171 3.96 -14.90 28.43
N ALA A 172 5.01 -15.14 27.64
CA ALA A 172 5.93 -16.26 27.84
C ALA A 172 6.79 -16.12 29.12
N ARG A 173 7.01 -14.91 29.62
CA ARG A 173 7.79 -14.62 30.83
C ARG A 173 6.92 -14.45 32.08
N THR A 174 5.65 -14.11 31.91
CA THR A 174 4.70 -13.88 33.01
C THR A 174 3.77 -15.05 33.28
N ARG A 175 3.65 -16.03 32.36
CA ARG A 175 3.18 -17.37 32.73
C ARG A 175 4.20 -17.99 33.67
N GLN A 176 3.93 -17.85 34.97
CA GLN A 176 4.53 -18.70 35.97
C GLN A 176 4.26 -20.16 35.60
N ASP A 177 5.30 -20.97 35.73
CA ASP A 177 5.26 -22.41 35.57
C ASP A 177 4.12 -23.00 36.43
N PRO A 178 3.11 -23.70 35.86
CA PRO A 178 2.02 -24.28 36.65
C PRO A 178 2.48 -25.46 37.53
N LEU A 179 3.79 -25.74 37.59
CA LEU A 179 4.40 -26.78 38.42
C LEU A 179 5.43 -26.25 39.44
N GLY A 180 5.44 -24.94 39.72
CA GLY A 180 6.16 -24.36 40.86
C GLY A 180 5.42 -24.51 42.18
#